data_AF-A0A0K9PD49-F1
#
_entry.id   AF-A0A0K9PD49-F1
#
_cell.length_a   1.000
_cell.length_b   1.000
_cell.length_c   1.000
_cell.angle_alpha   90.00
_cell.angle_beta   90.00
_cell.angle_gamma   90.00
#
_symmetry.space_group_name_H-M   'P 1'
#
loop_
_entity.id
_entity.type
_entity.pdbx_description
1 polymer ?
#
loop_
_entity_poly.entity_id
_entity_poly.type
_entity_poly.pdbx_seq_one_letter_code
_entity_poly.pdbx_strand_id
1 'polypeptide(L)'
;MSIPDQALCSMRQLQCPPFFYGRQINQSIQVDWGGSSMIEAERILLKSVLNDPFNKRLVFVSDSCIPLYNFSYTYDYIMSSPNSFVDSFSDAKDSRYNPKMHPAVPAQNWRKGSQWVVLIRKHAEVMVNDDTVFPVFQRHCK
;
A
#
# COMPACT_ATOMS: atom_id res chain seq x y z
N MET A 1 15.27 -14.75 12.93
CA MET A 1 14.49 -14.59 14.16
C MET A 1 13.05 -14.42 13.73
N SER A 2 12.32 -15.53 13.70
CA SER A 2 10.98 -15.64 13.14
C SER A 2 10.00 -14.91 14.06
N ILE A 3 9.39 -13.84 13.56
CA ILE A 3 8.28 -13.17 14.23
C ILE A 3 7.08 -14.10 14.06
N PRO A 4 6.40 -14.55 15.13
CA PRO A 4 5.22 -15.39 14.98
C PRO A 4 4.08 -14.57 14.37
N ASP A 5 3.45 -15.14 13.35
CA ASP A 5 2.14 -14.72 12.82
C ASP A 5 1.11 -14.67 13.96
N GLN A 6 0.94 -13.50 14.56
CA GLN A 6 -0.28 -13.16 15.30
C GLN A 6 -1.15 -12.33 14.38
N ALA A 7 -1.97 -13.03 13.60
CA ALA A 7 -3.12 -12.44 12.93
C ALA A 7 -3.91 -11.62 13.97
N LEU A 8 -3.96 -10.29 13.77
CA LEU A 8 -4.62 -9.30 14.62
C LEU A 8 -6.15 -9.48 14.74
N CYS A 9 -6.71 -10.55 14.20
CA CYS A 9 -8.08 -11.00 14.41
C CYS A 9 -8.20 -12.52 14.24
N SER A 10 -7.56 -13.29 15.11
CA SER A 10 -7.88 -14.71 15.24
C SER A 10 -9.24 -14.88 15.94
N MET A 11 -10.09 -15.77 15.39
CA MET A 11 -11.43 -16.15 15.88
C MET A 11 -11.47 -16.78 17.29
N ARG A 12 -10.46 -16.57 18.14
CA ARG A 12 -10.42 -17.03 19.52
C ARG A 12 -9.87 -15.92 20.43
N GLN A 13 -10.78 -14.98 20.77
CA GLN A 13 -10.81 -14.08 21.94
C GLN A 13 -9.46 -13.40 22.30
N LEU A 14 -9.25 -12.11 22.02
CA LEU A 14 -9.88 -10.97 22.72
C LEU A 14 -9.97 -9.72 21.82
N GLN A 15 -11.19 -9.17 21.76
CA GLN A 15 -11.60 -7.82 21.31
C GLN A 15 -10.88 -7.21 20.08
N CYS A 16 -11.40 -7.54 18.91
CA CYS A 16 -11.42 -6.58 17.81
C CYS A 16 -12.23 -5.36 18.27
N PRO A 17 -11.68 -4.12 18.26
CA PRO A 17 -12.49 -2.94 18.49
C PRO A 17 -13.72 -2.97 17.56
N PRO A 18 -14.92 -2.58 18.01
CA PRO A 18 -16.14 -2.68 17.20
C PRO A 18 -15.99 -2.06 15.79
N PHE A 19 -15.13 -1.05 15.65
CA PHE A 19 -14.81 -0.38 14.39
C PHE A 19 -14.13 -1.28 13.34
N PHE A 20 -13.40 -2.32 13.75
CA PHE A 20 -12.68 -3.23 12.86
C PHE A 20 -13.40 -4.58 12.68
N TYR A 21 -14.53 -4.79 13.36
CA TYR A 21 -15.30 -6.01 13.23
C TYR A 21 -15.83 -6.19 11.80
N GLY A 22 -15.57 -7.34 11.19
CA GLY A 22 -15.97 -7.63 9.82
C GLY A 22 -15.24 -6.81 8.74
N ARG A 23 -14.12 -6.15 9.10
CA ARG A 23 -13.28 -5.39 8.15
C ARG A 23 -12.06 -6.18 7.67
N GLN A 24 -11.93 -7.44 8.07
CA GLN A 24 -10.84 -8.31 7.61
C GLN A 24 -11.01 -8.65 6.12
N ILE A 25 -9.89 -8.78 5.42
CA ILE A 25 -9.89 -9.21 4.02
C ILE A 25 -9.79 -10.73 3.95
N ASN A 26 -10.75 -11.37 3.28
CA ASN A 26 -10.78 -12.83 3.12
C ASN A 26 -9.64 -13.35 2.22
N GLN A 27 -9.21 -12.54 1.25
CA GLN A 27 -8.09 -12.86 0.33
C GLN A 27 -6.74 -12.46 0.95
N SER A 28 -6.42 -13.00 2.13
CA SER A 28 -5.11 -12.81 2.75
C SER A 28 -4.04 -13.63 2.03
N ILE A 29 -2.87 -13.04 1.83
CA ILE A 29 -1.70 -13.70 1.23
C ILE A 29 -0.50 -13.57 2.16
N GLN A 30 0.43 -14.53 2.04
CA GLN A 30 1.73 -14.45 2.70
C GLN A 30 2.58 -13.37 2.02
N VAL A 31 3.18 -12.49 2.83
CA VAL A 31 3.96 -11.34 2.35
C VAL A 31 5.42 -11.47 2.78
N ASP A 32 6.32 -11.28 1.83
CA ASP A 32 7.75 -11.27 2.08
C ASP A 32 8.26 -9.83 2.14
N TRP A 33 9.15 -9.56 3.08
CA TRP A 33 9.72 -8.23 3.25
C TRP A 33 10.51 -7.81 2.01
N GLY A 34 10.15 -6.67 1.42
CA GLY A 34 10.79 -6.15 0.21
C GLY A 34 10.46 -6.90 -1.08
N GLY A 35 9.59 -7.92 -1.01
CA GLY A 35 9.15 -8.69 -2.16
C GLY A 35 7.96 -8.08 -2.88
N SER A 36 7.70 -8.56 -4.09
CA SER A 36 6.52 -8.16 -4.89
C SER A 36 5.18 -8.60 -4.27
N SER A 37 5.19 -9.60 -3.39
CA SER A 37 4.01 -10.03 -2.62
C SER A 37 3.45 -8.93 -1.71
N MET A 38 4.29 -8.01 -1.24
CA MET A 38 3.83 -6.84 -0.48
C MET A 38 2.98 -5.89 -1.33
N ILE A 39 3.40 -5.65 -2.58
CA ILE A 39 2.62 -4.85 -3.55
C ILE A 39 1.30 -5.56 -3.90
N GLU A 40 1.32 -6.88 -3.99
CA GLU A 40 0.10 -7.68 -4.22
C GLU A 40 -0.91 -7.51 -3.08
N ALA A 41 -0.45 -7.62 -1.83
CA ALA A 41 -1.30 -7.44 -0.66
C ALA A 41 -1.90 -6.03 -0.60
N GLU A 42 -1.11 -5.00 -0.93
CA GLU A 42 -1.58 -3.62 -1.04
C GLU A 42 -2.67 -3.45 -2.10
N ARG A 43 -2.49 -4.06 -3.29
CA ARG A 43 -3.50 -4.02 -4.35
C ARG A 43 -4.79 -4.72 -3.93
N ILE A 44 -4.71 -5.82 -3.20
CA ILE A 44 -5.89 -6.51 -2.63
C ILE A 44 -6.62 -5.59 -1.65
N LEU A 45 -5.88 -4.92 -0.75
CA LEU A 45 -6.45 -3.95 0.18
C LEU A 45 -7.16 -2.80 -0.56
N LEU A 46 -6.48 -2.18 -1.53
CA LEU A 46 -7.05 -1.09 -2.34
C LEU A 46 -8.31 -1.54 -3.07
N LYS A 47 -8.31 -2.73 -3.70
CA LYS A 47 -9.47 -3.27 -4.39
C LYS A 47 -10.67 -3.43 -3.46
N SER A 48 -10.44 -3.90 -2.23
CA SER A 48 -11.52 -4.06 -1.25
C SER A 48 -12.12 -2.73 -0.83
N VAL A 49 -11.28 -1.73 -0.52
CA VAL A 49 -11.77 -0.43 -0.05
C VAL A 49 -12.39 0.40 -1.17
N LEU A 50 -12.02 0.18 -2.44
CA LEU A 50 -12.64 0.84 -3.59
C LEU A 50 -14.08 0.38 -3.85
N ASN A 51 -14.52 -0.75 -3.29
CA ASN A 51 -15.93 -1.18 -3.41
C ASN A 51 -16.91 -0.20 -2.76
N ASP A 52 -16.47 0.58 -1.76
CA ASP A 52 -17.27 1.65 -1.17
C ASP A 52 -17.04 2.97 -1.95
N PRO A 53 -18.09 3.55 -2.57
CA PRO A 53 -17.98 4.80 -3.32
C PRO A 53 -17.72 6.04 -2.44
N PHE A 54 -17.94 5.93 -1.12
CA PHE A 54 -17.70 7.02 -0.17
C PHE A 54 -16.23 7.13 0.26
N ASN A 55 -15.42 6.10 0.02
CA ASN A 55 -13.98 6.17 0.26
C ASN A 55 -13.29 7.11 -0.74
N LYS A 56 -12.83 8.29 -0.26
CA LYS A 56 -12.18 9.34 -1.06
C LYS A 56 -10.66 9.40 -0.92
N ARG A 57 -10.14 8.96 0.22
CA ARG A 57 -8.71 8.96 0.58
C ARG A 57 -8.36 7.60 1.16
N LEU A 58 -7.26 7.04 0.68
CA LEU A 58 -6.79 5.71 1.05
C LEU A 58 -5.39 5.86 1.62
N VAL A 59 -5.18 5.36 2.84
CA VAL A 59 -3.92 5.52 3.58
C VAL A 59 -3.46 4.14 4.03
N PHE A 60 -2.21 3.81 3.76
CA PHE A 60 -1.61 2.61 4.35
C PHE A 60 -1.09 2.91 5.74
N VAL A 61 -1.33 1.99 6.67
CA VAL A 61 -0.82 2.01 8.05
C VAL A 61 -0.47 0.58 8.48
N SER A 62 0.41 0.45 9.46
CA SER A 62 0.71 -0.82 10.15
C SER A 62 0.42 -0.71 11.64
N ASP A 63 0.58 -1.84 12.35
CA ASP A 63 0.58 -1.94 13.80
C ASP A 63 1.66 -1.06 14.49
N SER A 64 2.70 -0.69 13.75
CA SER A 64 3.77 0.22 14.22
C SER A 64 3.48 1.71 14.00
N CYS A 65 2.37 2.06 13.34
CA CYS A 65 2.01 3.47 13.08
C CYS A 65 1.25 4.08 14.27
N ILE A 66 1.69 5.28 14.71
CA ILE A 66 1.01 6.06 15.75
C ILE A 66 0.67 7.46 15.21
N PRO A 67 -0.57 7.96 15.40
CA PRO A 67 -0.92 9.32 15.00
C PRO A 67 -0.17 10.34 15.86
N LEU A 68 0.46 11.32 15.21
CA LEU A 68 1.16 12.43 15.88
C LEU A 68 0.26 13.65 16.09
N TYR A 69 -0.85 13.73 15.35
CA TYR A 69 -1.84 14.79 15.43
C TYR A 69 -3.23 14.20 15.67
N ASN A 70 -4.15 15.02 16.14
CA ASN A 70 -5.54 14.59 16.32
C ASN A 70 -6.23 14.33 14.98
N PHE A 71 -7.32 13.57 15.03
CA PHE A 71 -8.05 13.16 13.82
C PHE A 71 -8.56 14.35 12.99
N SER A 72 -9.09 15.40 13.62
CA SER A 72 -9.63 16.56 12.89
C SER A 72 -8.54 17.21 12.04
N TYR A 73 -7.38 17.48 12.65
CA TYR A 73 -6.25 18.08 11.94
C TYR A 73 -5.80 17.21 10.76
N THR A 74 -5.60 15.91 11.00
CA THR A 74 -5.16 14.98 9.95
C THR A 74 -6.18 14.85 8.83
N TYR A 75 -7.46 14.74 9.17
CA TYR A 75 -8.56 14.66 8.21
C TYR A 75 -8.64 15.92 7.35
N ASP A 76 -8.67 17.09 7.97
CA ASP A 76 -8.77 18.38 7.27
C ASP A 76 -7.55 18.61 6.35
N TYR A 77 -6.36 18.25 6.80
CA TYR A 77 -5.13 18.34 6.00
C TYR A 77 -5.16 17.42 4.77
N ILE A 78 -5.53 16.16 4.95
CA ILE A 78 -5.57 15.17 3.85
C ILE A 78 -6.71 15.50 2.87
N MET A 79 -7.86 15.94 3.37
CA MET A 79 -9.05 16.21 2.56
C MET A 79 -8.98 17.53 1.81
N SER A 80 -8.28 18.53 2.33
CA SER A 80 -8.11 19.83 1.65
C SER A 80 -7.17 19.78 0.45
N SER A 81 -6.23 18.83 0.40
CA SER A 81 -5.35 18.63 -0.75
C SER A 81 -6.06 17.89 -1.88
N PRO A 82 -5.98 18.35 -3.15
CA PRO A 82 -6.48 17.60 -4.30
C PRO A 82 -5.54 16.46 -4.73
N ASN A 83 -4.34 16.39 -4.14
CA ASN A 83 -3.25 15.53 -4.58
C ASN A 83 -3.07 14.32 -3.65
N SER A 84 -2.43 13.28 -4.18
CA SER A 84 -1.88 12.20 -3.36
C SER A 84 -0.57 12.63 -2.72
N PHE A 85 -0.26 12.07 -1.56
CA PHE A 85 0.99 12.26 -0.85
C PHE A 85 1.82 11.00 -1.04
N VAL A 86 2.90 11.13 -1.81
CA VAL A 86 3.82 10.05 -2.15
C VAL A 86 5.24 10.59 -2.08
N ASP A 87 6.15 9.78 -1.56
CA ASP A 87 7.58 10.07 -1.65
C ASP A 87 8.09 9.66 -3.04
N SER A 88 8.85 10.55 -3.67
CA SER A 88 9.45 10.29 -4.98
C SER A 88 10.78 11.00 -5.10
N PHE A 89 11.86 10.22 -5.11
CA PHE A 89 13.21 10.72 -5.28
C PHE A 89 14.00 9.84 -6.26
N SER A 90 15.03 10.42 -6.88
CA SER A 90 15.93 9.69 -7.76
C SER A 90 16.76 8.69 -6.97
N ASP A 91 16.90 7.47 -7.47
CA ASP A 91 17.82 6.48 -6.89
C ASP A 91 19.26 6.84 -7.28
N ALA A 92 19.92 7.68 -6.47
CA ALA A 92 21.26 8.20 -6.77
C ALA A 92 22.33 7.10 -6.93
N LYS A 93 22.06 5.88 -6.46
CA LYS A 93 22.97 4.72 -6.57
C LYS A 93 22.47 3.65 -7.55
N ASP A 94 21.30 3.86 -8.16
CA ASP A 94 20.61 2.99 -9.12
C ASP A 94 20.66 1.48 -8.79
N SER A 95 20.68 1.14 -7.50
CA SER A 95 21.09 -0.21 -7.08
C SER A 95 19.95 -1.22 -7.09
N ARG A 96 18.70 -0.75 -7.14
CA ARG A 96 17.50 -1.61 -7.15
C ARG A 96 16.78 -1.67 -8.49
N TYR A 97 17.10 -0.78 -9.41
CA TYR A 97 16.52 -0.85 -10.75
C TYR A 97 17.09 -2.07 -11.49
N ASN A 98 16.21 -2.82 -12.14
CA ASN A 98 16.58 -3.95 -12.97
C ASN A 98 16.38 -3.56 -14.44
N PRO A 99 17.44 -3.50 -15.27
CA PRO A 99 17.32 -3.13 -16.69
C PRO A 99 16.33 -3.98 -17.49
N LYS A 100 16.03 -5.20 -17.04
CA LYS A 100 15.02 -6.09 -17.67
C LYS A 100 13.58 -5.58 -17.52
N MET A 101 13.35 -4.55 -16.72
CA MET A 101 12.03 -3.89 -16.63
C MET A 101 11.75 -2.95 -17.80
N HIS A 102 12.77 -2.57 -18.57
CA HIS A 102 12.59 -1.82 -19.82
C HIS A 102 11.93 -2.73 -20.89
N PRO A 103 10.96 -2.25 -21.70
CA PRO A 103 10.50 -0.85 -21.81
C PRO A 103 9.34 -0.47 -20.89
N ALA A 104 8.72 -1.42 -20.19
CA ALA A 104 7.53 -1.18 -19.39
C ALA A 104 7.76 -0.18 -18.24
N VAL A 105 8.95 -0.22 -17.61
CA VAL A 105 9.39 0.75 -16.62
C VAL A 105 10.73 1.33 -17.09
N PRO A 106 10.74 2.46 -17.81
CA PRO A 106 11.97 3.11 -18.23
C PRO A 106 12.77 3.64 -17.04
N ALA A 107 14.10 3.59 -17.10
CA ALA A 107 14.98 4.03 -16.01
C ALA A 107 14.75 5.49 -15.61
N GLN A 108 14.43 6.38 -16.56
CA GLN A 108 14.12 7.79 -16.28
C GLN A 108 12.81 7.98 -15.50
N ASN A 109 11.90 6.99 -15.56
CA ASN A 109 10.65 6.98 -14.82
C ASN A 109 10.78 6.25 -13.48
N TRP A 110 11.91 5.56 -13.23
CA TRP A 110 12.18 4.88 -11.97
C TRP A 110 12.38 5.91 -10.86
N ARG A 111 11.63 5.74 -9.77
CA ARG A 111 11.69 6.58 -8.57
C ARG A 111 11.65 5.70 -7.35
N LYS A 112 12.40 6.09 -6.33
CA LYS A 112 12.35 5.48 -5.00
C LYS A 112 11.45 6.32 -4.10
N GLY A 113 10.76 5.65 -3.19
CA GLY A 113 9.84 6.27 -2.25
C GLY A 113 9.59 5.37 -1.04
N SER A 114 8.90 5.93 -0.06
CA SER A 114 8.28 5.19 1.04
C SER A 114 7.08 4.38 0.53
N GLN A 115 6.82 3.26 1.19
CA GLN A 115 5.59 2.47 1.02
C GLN A 115 4.35 3.20 1.57
N TRP A 116 4.56 4.06 2.56
CA TRP A 116 3.49 4.82 3.20
C TRP A 116 3.04 5.95 2.29
N VAL A 117 1.80 5.83 1.79
CA VAL A 117 1.20 6.80 0.88
C VAL A 117 -0.21 7.19 1.33
N VAL A 118 -0.65 8.37 0.87
CA VAL A 118 -2.05 8.79 0.92
C VAL A 118 -2.51 8.98 -0.52
N LEU A 119 -3.42 8.12 -0.97
CA LEU A 119 -3.92 8.11 -2.33
C LEU A 119 -5.29 8.79 -2.43
N ILE A 120 -5.47 9.57 -3.48
CA ILE A 120 -6.80 9.88 -3.98
C ILE A 120 -7.36 8.66 -4.69
N ARG A 121 -8.70 8.53 -4.72
CA ARG A 121 -9.39 7.40 -5.32
C ARG A 121 -8.91 7.06 -6.74
N LYS A 122 -8.77 8.08 -7.61
CA LYS A 122 -8.31 7.90 -9.00
C LYS A 122 -6.96 7.19 -9.09
N HIS A 123 -6.01 7.51 -8.21
CA HIS A 123 -4.69 6.86 -8.22
C HIS A 123 -4.75 5.43 -7.69
N ALA A 124 -5.59 5.15 -6.70
CA ALA A 124 -5.82 3.78 -6.24
C ALA A 124 -6.46 2.90 -7.33
N GLU A 125 -7.41 3.45 -8.11
CA GLU A 125 -8.00 2.74 -9.25
C GLU A 125 -6.95 2.40 -10.32
N VAL A 126 -6.01 3.32 -10.59
CA VAL A 126 -4.87 3.04 -11.49
C VAL A 126 -4.02 1.89 -10.95
N MET A 127 -3.70 1.89 -9.65
CA MET A 127 -2.89 0.82 -9.05
C MET A 127 -3.59 -0.54 -9.07
N VAL A 128 -4.90 -0.60 -8.83
CA VAL A 128 -5.64 -1.87 -8.81
C VAL A 128 -5.84 -2.44 -10.21
N ASN A 129 -6.06 -1.57 -11.20
CA ASN A 129 -6.30 -1.95 -12.59
C ASN A 129 -5.01 -2.11 -13.42
N ASP A 130 -3.84 -1.88 -12.82
CA ASP A 130 -2.56 -2.02 -13.53
C ASP A 130 -2.30 -3.50 -13.89
N ASP A 131 -2.15 -3.75 -15.19
CA ASP A 131 -1.83 -5.04 -15.80
C ASP A 131 -0.43 -5.04 -16.47
N THR A 132 0.30 -3.93 -16.36
CA THR A 132 1.52 -3.69 -17.13
C THR A 132 2.75 -3.62 -16.22
N VAL A 133 2.72 -2.78 -15.18
CA VAL A 133 3.87 -2.51 -14.31
C VAL A 133 4.04 -3.59 -13.25
N PHE A 134 3.00 -3.94 -12.52
CA PHE A 134 3.07 -4.92 -11.43
C PHE A 134 3.57 -6.31 -11.89
N PRO A 135 3.12 -6.89 -13.02
CA PRO A 135 3.67 -8.17 -13.49
C PRO A 135 5.16 -8.11 -13.83
N VAL A 136 5.69 -6.94 -14.18
CA VAL A 136 7.11 -6.72 -14.45
C VAL A 136 7.90 -6.72 -13.14
N PHE A 137 7.38 -6.05 -12.10
CA PHE A 137 7.94 -6.12 -10.74
C PHE A 137 7.94 -7.55 -10.20
N GLN A 138 6.85 -8.31 -10.36
CA GLN A 138 6.79 -9.71 -9.94
C GLN A 138 7.89 -10.58 -10.59
N ARG A 139 8.25 -10.30 -11.85
CA ARG A 139 9.27 -11.07 -12.58
C ARG A 139 10.70 -10.66 -12.24
N HIS A 140 10.94 -9.39 -11.92
CA HIS A 140 12.28 -8.81 -11.93
C HIS A 140 12.75 -8.21 -10.61
N CYS A 141 11.84 -8.02 -9.64
CA CYS A 141 12.14 -7.56 -8.29
C CYS A 141 11.92 -8.73 -7.31
N LYS A 142 13.02 -9.21 -6.71
CA LYS A 142 13.06 -10.29 -5.72
C LYS A 142 13.81 -9.81 -4.48
#